data_AF-A0A971KIP5-F1
#
_entry.id   AF-A0A971KIP5-F1
#
_cell.length_a   1.000
_cell.length_b   1.000
_cell.length_c   1.000
_cell.angle_alpha   90.00
_cell.angle_beta   90.00
_cell.angle_gamma   90.00
#
_symmetry.space_group_name_H-M   'P 1'
#
loop_
_entity.id
_entity.type
_entity.pdbx_description
1 polymer ?
#
loop_
_entity_poly.entity_id
_entity_poly.type
_entity_poly.pdbx_seq_one_letter_code
_entity_poly.pdbx_strand_id
1 'polypeptide(L)'
;MTDSFGRPVPNDQNSLTVGRGGSVLLTDIHLVDKIAHFDRERIPERVVHAKGTGAMGHFAAYKSMAEYTSADFLQAAGRKTPVLVRFSTVIGGSGSADTVRDPRGFATKFYTRQGIYDIVGNDLPVFFIRDAIKFPDVIHSLKPSPDSNLKIPERFWDFYSLTPEATHMITWLYSDRGTIKDYRKIDGFGVNTYIWVNNKSQRHLVKFHWKTMQGLETIDRFEAESLAGSDP
;
A
#
# COMPACT_ATOMS: atom_id res chain seq x y z
N MET A 1 -17.04 27.49 -15.47
CA MET A 1 -15.93 26.56 -15.73
C MET A 1 -14.82 27.36 -16.38
N THR A 2 -13.55 27.05 -16.08
CA THR A 2 -12.37 27.72 -16.63
C THR A 2 -11.38 26.70 -17.17
N ASP A 3 -10.45 27.15 -18.01
CA ASP A 3 -9.26 26.37 -18.37
C ASP A 3 -8.16 26.47 -17.30
N SER A 4 -7.00 25.85 -17.54
CA SER A 4 -5.85 25.85 -16.62
C SER A 4 -5.23 27.23 -16.37
N PHE A 5 -5.50 28.23 -17.23
CA PHE A 5 -5.04 29.61 -17.09
C PHE A 5 -6.09 30.53 -16.46
N GLY A 6 -7.24 29.98 -16.03
CA GLY A 6 -8.33 30.72 -15.39
C GLY A 6 -9.23 31.49 -16.37
N ARG A 7 -9.14 31.23 -17.69
CA ARG A 7 -10.00 31.88 -18.68
C ARG A 7 -11.38 31.22 -18.67
N PRO A 8 -12.49 32.00 -18.72
CA PRO A 8 -13.83 31.44 -18.81
C PRO A 8 -14.01 30.58 -20.06
N VAL A 9 -14.59 29.39 -19.91
CA VAL A 9 -14.90 28.48 -21.03
C VAL A 9 -16.38 28.62 -21.39
N PRO A 10 -16.73 29.13 -22.58
CA PRO A 10 -18.12 29.36 -22.96
C PRO A 10 -18.85 28.10 -23.45
N ASN A 11 -18.13 27.06 -23.91
CA ASN A 11 -18.70 25.82 -24.44
C ASN A 11 -17.78 24.63 -24.13
N ASP A 12 -18.29 23.64 -23.39
CA ASP A 12 -17.57 22.39 -23.07
C ASP A 12 -18.15 21.16 -23.79
N GLN A 13 -19.09 21.38 -24.71
CA GLN A 13 -19.86 20.32 -25.36
C GLN A 13 -19.42 20.10 -26.81
N ASN A 14 -18.77 21.09 -27.43
CA ASN A 14 -18.36 21.04 -28.83
C ASN A 14 -16.97 21.65 -29.00
N SER A 15 -16.13 21.00 -29.82
CA SER A 15 -14.86 21.56 -30.28
C SER A 15 -15.08 22.71 -31.27
N LEU A 16 -14.11 23.61 -31.37
CA LEU A 16 -14.07 24.66 -32.38
C LEU A 16 -13.71 24.05 -33.75
N THR A 17 -14.64 24.15 -34.69
CA THR A 17 -14.50 23.59 -36.05
C THR A 17 -14.63 24.65 -37.14
N VAL A 18 -14.17 24.33 -38.35
CA VAL A 18 -14.45 25.12 -39.57
C VAL A 18 -15.90 24.88 -40.02
N GLY A 19 -16.86 25.54 -39.36
CA GLY A 19 -18.29 25.37 -39.63
C GLY A 19 -18.87 24.05 -39.10
N ARG A 20 -20.19 23.88 -39.24
CA ARG A 20 -20.89 22.67 -38.79
C ARG A 20 -20.46 21.47 -39.65
N GLY A 21 -19.87 20.46 -39.01
CA GLY A 21 -19.38 19.25 -39.68
C GLY A 21 -17.98 19.37 -40.30
N GLY A 22 -17.29 20.51 -40.10
CA GLY A 22 -15.91 20.68 -40.54
C GLY A 22 -14.87 20.15 -39.56
N SER A 23 -13.59 20.24 -39.95
CA SER A 23 -12.46 19.80 -39.13
C SER A 23 -12.24 20.68 -37.89
N VAL A 24 -11.69 20.08 -36.84
CA VAL A 24 -11.30 20.77 -35.59
C VAL A 24 -10.08 21.66 -35.82
N LEU A 25 -10.09 22.85 -35.21
CA LEU A 25 -8.99 23.81 -35.29
C LEU A 25 -7.97 23.61 -34.17
N LEU A 26 -6.67 23.70 -34.49
CA LEU A 26 -5.58 23.68 -33.49
C LEU A 26 -5.63 24.88 -32.52
N THR A 27 -6.32 25.95 -32.91
CA THR A 27 -6.57 27.12 -32.06
C THR A 27 -7.65 26.90 -31.01
N ASP A 28 -8.27 25.71 -30.96
CA ASP A 28 -9.12 25.30 -29.85
C ASP A 28 -8.27 25.02 -28.59
N ILE A 29 -7.84 26.10 -27.93
CA ILE A 29 -6.92 26.00 -26.79
C ILE A 29 -7.56 25.26 -25.62
N HIS A 30 -8.90 25.35 -25.43
CA HIS A 30 -9.60 24.62 -24.38
C HIS A 30 -9.56 23.11 -24.63
N LEU A 31 -9.82 22.68 -25.87
CA LEU A 31 -9.68 21.26 -26.23
C LEU A 31 -8.26 20.76 -26.00
N VAL A 32 -7.25 21.50 -26.47
CA VAL A 32 -5.84 21.10 -26.33
C VAL A 32 -5.45 21.00 -24.85
N ASP A 33 -5.81 21.99 -24.04
CA ASP A 33 -5.52 22.01 -22.60
C ASP A 33 -6.17 20.81 -21.86
N LYS A 34 -7.47 20.59 -22.09
CA LYS A 34 -8.24 19.52 -21.46
C LYS A 34 -7.70 18.14 -21.82
N ILE A 35 -7.42 17.88 -23.10
CA ILE A 35 -6.88 16.60 -23.56
C ILE A 35 -5.44 16.41 -23.11
N ALA A 36 -4.61 17.45 -23.14
CA ALA A 36 -3.23 17.34 -22.68
C ALA A 36 -3.13 16.98 -21.19
N HIS A 37 -4.04 17.49 -20.35
CA HIS A 37 -4.14 17.09 -18.95
C HIS A 37 -4.63 15.64 -18.82
N PHE A 38 -5.71 15.27 -19.52
CA PHE A 38 -6.27 13.91 -19.51
C PHE A 38 -5.22 12.84 -19.89
N ASP A 39 -4.48 13.07 -20.98
CA ASP A 39 -3.45 12.16 -21.49
C ASP A 39 -2.30 11.93 -20.50
N ARG A 40 -2.18 12.79 -19.48
CA ARG A 40 -1.10 12.77 -18.47
C ARG A 40 -1.60 12.49 -17.05
N GLU A 41 -2.86 12.06 -16.89
CA GLU A 41 -3.42 11.76 -15.57
C GLU A 41 -2.73 10.58 -14.87
N ARG A 42 -2.22 9.61 -15.63
CA ARG A 42 -1.64 8.40 -15.07
C ARG A 42 -0.16 8.60 -14.76
N ILE A 43 0.20 8.33 -13.51
CA ILE A 43 1.58 8.17 -13.05
C ILE A 43 1.89 6.68 -12.87
N PRO A 44 3.17 6.26 -12.88
CA PRO A 44 3.54 4.88 -12.60
C PRO A 44 2.97 4.42 -11.25
N GLU A 45 2.42 3.20 -11.23
CA GLU A 45 2.04 2.56 -9.98
C GLU A 45 3.28 2.19 -9.15
N ARG A 46 3.06 1.80 -7.89
CA ARG A 46 4.15 1.29 -7.06
C ARG A 46 4.62 -0.06 -7.60
N VAL A 47 5.93 -0.29 -7.62
CA VAL A 47 6.51 -1.57 -8.11
C VAL A 47 6.00 -2.79 -7.32
N VAL A 48 5.68 -2.60 -6.05
CA VAL A 48 4.97 -3.54 -5.17
C VAL A 48 3.92 -2.77 -4.39
N HIS A 49 2.88 -3.45 -3.91
CA HIS A 49 1.78 -2.81 -3.19
C HIS A 49 1.01 -1.76 -4.01
N ALA A 50 0.78 -2.02 -5.30
CA ALA A 50 0.10 -1.10 -6.21
C ALA A 50 -1.38 -0.92 -5.85
N LYS A 51 -2.14 -2.02 -5.69
CA LYS A 51 -3.53 -2.00 -5.19
C LYS A 51 -3.55 -1.74 -3.69
N GLY A 52 -4.33 -0.76 -3.26
CA GLY A 52 -4.44 -0.42 -1.86
C GLY A 52 -5.35 0.78 -1.59
N THR A 53 -5.72 0.95 -0.35
CA THR A 53 -6.65 1.99 0.13
C THR A 53 -6.05 2.76 1.31
N GLY A 54 -6.47 4.00 1.49
CA GLY A 54 -5.93 4.90 2.51
C GLY A 54 -7.01 5.46 3.43
N ALA A 55 -6.67 5.63 4.70
CA ALA A 55 -7.53 6.28 5.69
C ALA A 55 -6.72 7.22 6.57
N MET A 56 -7.30 8.38 6.88
CA MET A 56 -6.74 9.33 7.85
C MET A 56 -7.30 9.04 9.25
N GLY A 57 -6.50 9.34 10.27
CA GLY A 57 -6.90 9.16 11.65
C GLY A 57 -5.96 9.86 12.63
N HIS A 58 -5.95 9.40 13.87
CA HIS A 58 -5.00 9.86 14.87
C HIS A 58 -4.50 8.70 15.74
N PHE A 59 -3.26 8.80 16.16
CA PHE A 59 -2.64 7.95 17.18
C PHE A 59 -2.59 8.70 18.51
N ALA A 60 -2.80 8.00 19.62
CA ALA A 60 -2.58 8.51 20.96
C ALA A 60 -1.90 7.45 21.83
N ALA A 61 -0.76 7.81 22.45
CA ALA A 61 -0.10 6.94 23.40
C ALA A 61 -0.93 6.82 24.69
N TYR A 62 -0.99 5.62 25.27
CA TYR A 62 -1.67 5.42 26.56
C TYR A 62 -0.88 5.98 27.75
N LYS A 63 0.45 5.93 27.67
CA LYS A 63 1.38 6.44 28.67
C LYS A 63 2.64 6.96 27.98
N SER A 64 3.44 7.75 28.71
CA SER A 64 4.75 8.18 28.23
C SER A 64 5.67 6.97 28.04
N MET A 65 6.43 6.97 26.95
CA MET A 65 7.51 6.01 26.69
C MET A 65 8.90 6.64 26.83
N ALA A 66 9.02 7.75 27.56
CA ALA A 66 10.28 8.49 27.75
C ALA A 66 11.42 7.64 28.34
N GLU A 67 11.10 6.58 29.08
CA GLU A 67 12.07 5.59 29.58
C GLU A 67 12.79 4.89 28.41
N TYR A 68 12.12 4.66 27.29
CA TYR A 68 12.63 3.85 26.19
C TYR A 68 13.00 4.66 24.95
N THR A 69 12.33 5.79 24.69
CA THR A 69 12.48 6.56 23.46
C THR A 69 12.30 8.06 23.68
N SER A 70 13.04 8.88 22.93
CA SER A 70 12.89 10.33 22.85
C SER A 70 11.87 10.78 21.78
N ALA A 71 11.24 9.85 21.04
CA ALA A 71 10.32 10.17 19.95
C ALA A 71 9.11 10.99 20.42
N ASP A 72 8.90 12.18 19.83
CA ASP A 72 7.92 13.18 20.29
C ASP A 72 6.50 12.62 20.47
N PHE A 73 6.01 11.85 19.51
CA PHE A 73 4.64 11.32 19.51
C PHE A 73 4.35 10.28 20.61
N LEU A 74 5.38 9.84 21.34
CA LEU A 74 5.30 8.86 22.42
C LEU A 74 5.59 9.46 23.81
N GLN A 75 5.79 10.78 23.91
CA GLN A 75 6.21 11.41 25.17
C GLN A 75 5.07 11.68 26.16
N ALA A 76 3.84 11.86 25.69
CA ALA A 76 2.70 12.22 26.53
C ALA A 76 1.47 11.35 26.24
N ALA A 77 0.80 10.90 27.31
CA ALA A 77 -0.45 10.18 27.21
C ALA A 77 -1.53 11.04 26.55
N GLY A 78 -2.38 10.44 25.72
CA GLY A 78 -3.56 11.10 25.12
C GLY A 78 -3.25 12.13 24.03
N ARG A 79 -1.97 12.42 23.74
CA ARG A 79 -1.61 13.35 22.65
C ARG A 79 -2.04 12.78 21.31
N LYS A 80 -2.93 13.49 20.61
CA LYS A 80 -3.36 13.13 19.26
C LYS A 80 -2.30 13.50 18.23
N THR A 81 -1.68 12.50 17.63
CA THR A 81 -0.77 12.64 16.49
C THR A 81 -1.53 12.25 15.23
N PRO A 82 -1.72 13.15 14.26
CA PRO A 82 -2.39 12.81 13.00
C PRO A 82 -1.66 11.67 12.30
N VAL A 83 -2.41 10.76 11.68
CA VAL A 83 -1.85 9.65 10.89
C VAL A 83 -2.55 9.51 9.55
N LEU A 84 -1.80 9.01 8.57
CA LEU A 84 -2.33 8.43 7.33
C LEU A 84 -1.91 6.96 7.29
N VAL A 85 -2.88 6.07 7.19
CA VAL A 85 -2.63 4.64 7.00
C VAL A 85 -2.92 4.28 5.55
N ARG A 86 -2.05 3.48 4.93
CA ARG A 86 -2.30 2.84 3.64
C ARG A 86 -2.22 1.34 3.79
N PHE A 87 -3.33 0.66 3.48
CA PHE A 87 -3.42 -0.78 3.33
C PHE A 87 -3.23 -1.18 1.88
N SER A 88 -2.76 -2.40 1.62
CA SER A 88 -2.52 -2.86 0.25
C SER A 88 -2.35 -4.37 0.19
N THR A 89 -2.59 -4.97 -0.98
CA THR A 89 -1.97 -6.25 -1.36
C THR A 89 -0.49 -6.01 -1.73
N VAL A 90 0.25 -7.01 -2.21
CA VAL A 90 1.68 -6.87 -2.57
C VAL A 90 1.89 -7.01 -4.08
N ILE A 91 1.35 -8.06 -4.68
CA ILE A 91 1.80 -8.55 -6.00
C ILE A 91 1.00 -7.99 -7.18
N GLY A 92 -0.30 -7.78 -6.98
CA GLY A 92 -1.19 -7.27 -8.02
C GLY A 92 -0.87 -5.83 -8.41
N GLY A 93 -1.14 -5.49 -9.68
CA GLY A 93 -1.17 -4.10 -10.16
C GLY A 93 -2.39 -3.34 -9.62
N SER A 94 -2.52 -2.05 -9.91
CA SER A 94 -3.59 -1.20 -9.35
C SER A 94 -5.02 -1.68 -9.65
N GLY A 95 -5.22 -2.50 -10.68
CA GLY A 95 -6.52 -3.09 -11.04
C GLY A 95 -6.77 -4.50 -10.49
N SER A 96 -5.91 -5.05 -9.62
CA SER A 96 -6.11 -6.40 -9.06
C SER A 96 -7.21 -6.45 -8.00
N ALA A 97 -7.67 -7.67 -7.66
CA ALA A 97 -8.63 -7.90 -6.60
C ALA A 97 -8.04 -7.79 -5.17
N ASP A 98 -8.84 -7.36 -4.20
CA ASP A 98 -8.46 -7.15 -2.79
C ASP A 98 -8.43 -8.44 -1.95
N THR A 99 -9.27 -9.44 -2.27
CA THR A 99 -9.43 -10.67 -1.46
C THR A 99 -8.49 -11.81 -1.84
N VAL A 100 -7.50 -11.56 -2.71
CA VAL A 100 -6.52 -12.58 -3.13
C VAL A 100 -5.64 -13.08 -1.97
N ARG A 101 -5.10 -14.31 -2.08
CA ARG A 101 -4.07 -14.78 -1.14
C ARG A 101 -2.77 -14.01 -1.37
N ASP A 102 -2.38 -13.19 -0.40
CA ASP A 102 -1.20 -12.30 -0.48
C ASP A 102 -0.90 -11.77 0.93
N PRO A 103 0.33 -11.36 1.28
CA PRO A 103 0.52 -10.51 2.45
C PRO A 103 -0.22 -9.18 2.24
N ARG A 104 -0.55 -8.49 3.32
CA ARG A 104 -1.14 -7.16 3.29
C ARG A 104 -0.17 -6.13 3.84
N GLY A 105 0.15 -5.12 3.03
CA GLY A 105 0.90 -3.97 3.50
C GLY A 105 0.09 -3.16 4.51
N PHE A 106 0.72 -2.77 5.61
CA PHE A 106 0.15 -1.97 6.69
C PHE A 106 1.11 -0.82 7.00
N ALA A 107 1.04 0.25 6.19
CA ALA A 107 1.91 1.40 6.31
C ALA A 107 1.23 2.54 7.07
N THR A 108 1.80 2.95 8.20
CA THR A 108 1.30 4.06 9.03
C THR A 108 2.29 5.21 9.04
N LYS A 109 1.87 6.34 8.50
CA LYS A 109 2.59 7.62 8.52
C LYS A 109 2.12 8.46 9.69
N PHE A 110 3.04 8.89 10.55
CA PHE A 110 2.77 9.75 11.69
C PHE A 110 3.29 11.16 11.42
N TYR A 111 2.39 12.15 11.50
CA TYR A 111 2.74 13.56 11.36
C TYR A 111 3.13 14.13 12.73
N THR A 112 4.39 13.91 13.13
CA THR A 112 4.91 14.36 14.43
C THR A 112 5.45 15.80 14.34
N ARG A 113 5.66 16.46 15.49
CA ARG A 113 6.23 17.82 15.52
C ARG A 113 7.71 17.87 15.18
N GLN A 114 8.39 16.72 15.21
CA GLN A 114 9.82 16.58 14.93
C GLN A 114 10.09 15.87 13.60
N GLY A 115 9.11 15.90 12.70
CA GLY A 115 9.20 15.27 11.38
C GLY A 115 8.23 14.11 11.20
N ILE A 116 8.16 13.60 9.98
CA ILE A 116 7.31 12.46 9.65
C ILE A 116 8.01 11.18 10.09
N TYR A 117 7.27 10.30 10.78
CA TYR A 117 7.74 8.98 11.15
C TYR A 117 6.91 7.94 10.41
N ASP A 118 7.54 7.06 9.63
CA ASP A 118 6.84 6.03 8.86
C ASP A 118 7.14 4.65 9.44
N ILE A 119 6.08 3.94 9.85
CA ILE A 119 6.15 2.51 10.15
C ILE A 119 5.56 1.78 8.95
N VAL A 120 6.42 1.23 8.10
CA VAL A 120 6.03 0.50 6.90
C VAL A 120 6.06 -0.99 7.20
N GLY A 121 4.91 -1.54 7.57
CA GLY A 121 4.77 -2.93 8.02
C GLY A 121 3.94 -3.80 7.07
N ASN A 122 3.71 -5.04 7.52
CA ASN A 122 2.78 -5.99 6.92
C ASN A 122 1.83 -6.56 7.98
N ASP A 123 0.77 -7.23 7.56
CA ASP A 123 -0.13 -8.01 8.41
C ASP A 123 0.47 -9.32 8.95
N LEU A 124 1.59 -9.77 8.37
CA LEU A 124 2.34 -10.93 8.83
C LEU A 124 3.65 -10.51 9.53
N PRO A 125 4.08 -11.21 10.60
CA PRO A 125 5.16 -10.75 11.48
C PRO A 125 6.59 -10.99 10.95
N VAL A 126 6.72 -11.68 9.82
CA VAL A 126 7.99 -12.09 9.20
C VAL A 126 7.95 -11.82 7.70
N PHE A 127 9.07 -12.09 7.01
CA PHE A 127 9.17 -11.91 5.56
C PHE A 127 9.83 -13.13 4.90
N PHE A 128 9.73 -13.23 3.57
CA PHE A 128 10.21 -14.39 2.81
C PHE A 128 11.73 -14.57 2.82
N ILE A 129 12.47 -13.48 2.95
CA ILE A 129 13.93 -13.44 2.82
C ILE A 129 14.54 -12.68 3.98
N ARG A 130 15.81 -12.96 4.26
CA ARG A 130 16.58 -12.29 5.33
C ARG A 130 17.59 -11.26 4.82
N ASP A 131 17.83 -11.23 3.51
CA ASP A 131 18.75 -10.29 2.87
C ASP A 131 18.04 -9.56 1.72
N ALA A 132 18.21 -8.24 1.65
CA ALA A 132 17.55 -7.38 0.67
C ALA A 132 17.99 -7.66 -0.78
N ILE A 133 19.18 -8.25 -1.00
CA ILE A 133 19.64 -8.57 -2.35
C ILE A 133 18.71 -9.55 -3.08
N LYS A 134 18.01 -10.43 -2.34
CA LYS A 134 17.03 -11.39 -2.88
C LYS A 134 15.65 -10.78 -3.14
N PHE A 135 15.42 -9.51 -2.80
CA PHE A 135 14.09 -8.89 -2.91
C PHE A 135 13.58 -8.86 -4.35
N PRO A 136 14.37 -8.44 -5.36
CA PRO A 136 13.94 -8.52 -6.75
C PRO A 136 13.58 -9.96 -7.18
N ASP A 137 14.35 -10.96 -6.73
CA ASP A 137 14.11 -12.37 -7.08
C ASP A 137 12.77 -12.88 -6.53
N VAL A 138 12.46 -12.55 -5.27
CA VAL A 138 11.14 -12.85 -4.64
C VAL A 138 10.01 -12.17 -5.42
N ILE A 139 10.14 -10.88 -5.72
CA ILE A 139 9.07 -10.14 -6.40
C ILE A 139 8.88 -10.66 -7.83
N HIS A 140 9.96 -10.97 -8.54
CA HIS A 140 9.87 -11.53 -9.89
C HIS A 140 9.25 -12.94 -9.90
N SER A 141 9.49 -13.77 -8.88
CA SER A 141 8.90 -15.11 -8.79
C SER A 141 7.39 -15.09 -8.51
N LEU A 142 6.92 -14.06 -7.79
CA LEU A 142 5.51 -13.84 -7.46
C LEU A 142 4.70 -13.14 -8.56
N LYS A 143 5.34 -12.23 -9.31
CA LYS A 143 4.70 -11.43 -10.37
C LYS A 143 4.47 -12.21 -11.66
N PRO A 144 3.60 -11.73 -12.57
CA PRO A 144 3.41 -12.34 -13.88
C PRO A 144 4.72 -12.56 -14.63
N SER A 145 4.76 -13.62 -15.44
CA SER A 145 5.93 -14.01 -16.21
C SER A 145 6.31 -12.96 -17.26
N PRO A 146 7.60 -12.64 -17.44
CA PRO A 146 8.01 -11.59 -18.38
C PRO A 146 7.73 -11.92 -19.85
N ASP A 147 7.53 -13.19 -20.20
CA ASP A 147 7.28 -13.66 -21.56
C ASP A 147 5.78 -13.71 -21.93
N SER A 148 4.93 -14.13 -20.99
CA SER A 148 3.49 -14.35 -21.21
C SER A 148 2.60 -13.35 -20.48
N ASN A 149 3.15 -12.59 -19.52
CA ASN A 149 2.41 -11.73 -18.59
C ASN A 149 1.30 -12.48 -17.82
N LEU A 150 1.44 -13.79 -17.64
CA LEU A 150 0.55 -14.64 -16.86
C LEU A 150 1.18 -15.04 -15.52
N LYS A 151 0.35 -15.28 -14.50
CA LYS A 151 0.82 -15.90 -13.25
C LYS A 151 1.13 -17.37 -13.50
N ILE A 152 2.37 -17.78 -13.26
CA ILE A 152 2.86 -19.16 -13.43
C ILE A 152 3.27 -19.69 -12.05
N PRO A 153 2.48 -20.60 -11.43
CA PRO A 153 2.74 -21.12 -10.09
C PRO A 153 4.12 -21.76 -9.92
N GLU A 154 4.66 -22.36 -10.98
CA GLU A 154 5.97 -23.00 -11.00
C GLU A 154 7.09 -22.00 -10.69
N ARG A 155 6.98 -20.75 -11.16
CA ARG A 155 7.99 -19.70 -10.88
C ARG A 155 8.04 -19.35 -9.41
N PHE A 156 6.86 -19.27 -8.78
CA PHE A 156 6.73 -19.09 -7.33
C PHE A 156 7.40 -20.27 -6.62
N TRP A 157 6.94 -21.50 -6.86
CA TRP A 157 7.40 -22.68 -6.12
C TRP A 157 8.87 -23.04 -6.37
N ASP A 158 9.41 -22.77 -7.56
CA ASP A 158 10.83 -22.96 -7.88
C ASP A 158 11.71 -22.12 -6.94
N PHE A 159 11.47 -20.80 -6.89
CA PHE A 159 12.20 -19.90 -5.99
C PHE A 159 12.15 -20.38 -4.52
N TYR A 160 10.97 -20.79 -4.05
CA TYR A 160 10.80 -21.21 -2.66
C TYR A 160 11.41 -22.56 -2.34
N SER A 161 11.34 -23.52 -3.26
CA SER A 161 11.98 -24.83 -3.08
C SER A 161 13.50 -24.71 -2.89
N LEU A 162 14.10 -23.65 -3.44
CA LEU A 162 15.52 -23.31 -3.33
C LEU A 162 15.82 -22.27 -2.23
N THR A 163 14.80 -21.78 -1.52
CA THR A 163 14.92 -20.72 -0.50
C THR A 163 14.27 -21.15 0.82
N PRO A 164 14.88 -22.09 1.57
CA PRO A 164 14.28 -22.67 2.77
C PRO A 164 14.04 -21.65 3.90
N GLU A 165 14.75 -20.51 3.93
CA GLU A 165 14.48 -19.41 4.86
C GLU A 165 13.05 -18.84 4.74
N ALA A 166 12.40 -18.99 3.59
CA ALA A 166 11.04 -18.52 3.33
C ALA A 166 9.97 -19.38 4.01
N THR A 167 10.31 -20.58 4.47
CA THR A 167 9.36 -21.57 5.02
C THR A 167 8.43 -20.95 6.07
N HIS A 168 8.97 -20.15 6.99
CA HIS A 168 8.16 -19.50 8.03
C HIS A 168 7.11 -18.55 7.42
N MET A 169 7.49 -17.71 6.46
CA MET A 169 6.57 -16.78 5.81
C MET A 169 5.52 -17.52 4.95
N ILE A 170 5.92 -18.57 4.24
CA ILE A 170 4.98 -19.37 3.44
C ILE A 170 3.93 -20.04 4.33
N THR A 171 4.32 -20.56 5.49
CA THR A 171 3.38 -21.12 6.47
C THR A 171 2.35 -20.08 6.91
N TRP A 172 2.76 -18.82 7.13
CA TRP A 172 1.82 -17.72 7.39
C TRP A 172 0.90 -17.45 6.20
N LEU A 173 1.46 -17.28 5.01
CA LEU A 173 0.73 -16.93 3.80
C LEU A 173 -0.30 -18.01 3.40
N TYR A 174 0.02 -19.29 3.60
CA TYR A 174 -0.88 -20.41 3.28
C TYR A 174 -1.76 -20.86 4.44
N SER A 175 -1.64 -20.21 5.61
CA SER A 175 -2.68 -20.28 6.65
C SER A 175 -3.89 -19.43 6.27
N ASP A 176 -4.93 -19.43 7.12
CA ASP A 176 -6.10 -18.57 6.94
C ASP A 176 -5.73 -17.07 6.92
N ARG A 177 -4.60 -16.67 7.52
CA ARG A 177 -4.14 -15.27 7.49
C ARG A 177 -3.75 -14.75 6.11
N GLY A 178 -3.54 -15.62 5.13
CA GLY A 178 -3.31 -15.19 3.75
C GLY A 178 -4.56 -14.63 3.05
N THR A 179 -5.76 -14.93 3.56
CA THR A 179 -7.06 -14.50 3.00
C THR A 179 -7.84 -13.75 4.07
N ILE A 180 -7.69 -12.42 4.06
CA ILE A 180 -8.27 -11.54 5.08
C ILE A 180 -9.75 -11.27 4.79
N LYS A 181 -10.55 -11.04 5.84
CA LYS A 181 -11.93 -10.57 5.66
C LYS A 181 -12.00 -9.11 5.24
N ASP A 182 -11.37 -8.23 6.01
CA ASP A 182 -11.21 -6.82 5.70
C ASP A 182 -10.02 -6.23 6.48
N TYR A 183 -9.54 -5.04 6.08
CA TYR A 183 -8.36 -4.41 6.69
C TYR A 183 -8.53 -4.00 8.16
N ARG A 184 -9.76 -3.97 8.69
CA ARG A 184 -10.00 -3.68 10.11
C ARG A 184 -9.80 -4.92 10.97
N LYS A 185 -9.86 -6.11 10.38
CA LYS A 185 -9.84 -7.42 11.07
C LYS A 185 -8.48 -8.13 10.97
N ILE A 186 -7.42 -7.38 10.68
CA ILE A 186 -6.04 -7.86 10.64
C ILE A 186 -5.19 -7.20 11.72
N ASP A 187 -4.18 -7.92 12.18
CA ASP A 187 -3.07 -7.31 12.90
C ASP A 187 -2.11 -6.63 11.91
N GLY A 188 -1.14 -5.88 12.44
CA GLY A 188 -0.04 -5.30 11.67
C GLY A 188 1.28 -5.41 12.42
N PHE A 189 2.38 -5.46 11.70
CA PHE A 189 3.70 -5.73 12.25
C PHE A 189 4.75 -4.92 11.50
N GLY A 190 5.68 -4.31 12.25
CA GLY A 190 6.84 -3.65 11.64
C GLY A 190 7.85 -4.62 11.01
N VAL A 191 7.68 -5.93 11.24
CA VAL A 191 8.55 -7.05 10.80
C VAL A 191 9.97 -7.00 11.38
N ASN A 192 10.70 -5.93 11.10
CA ASN A 192 12.08 -5.73 11.52
C ASN A 192 12.20 -5.40 13.02
N THR A 193 13.39 -5.65 13.56
CA THR A 193 13.79 -5.12 14.86
C THR A 193 14.33 -3.70 14.64
N TYR A 194 13.77 -2.74 15.36
CA TYR A 194 14.20 -1.34 15.38
C TYR A 194 14.91 -1.02 16.67
N ILE A 195 15.51 0.17 16.75
CA ILE A 195 16.16 0.66 17.95
C ILE A 195 15.47 1.95 18.38
N TRP A 196 14.98 1.95 19.60
CA TRP A 196 14.62 3.18 20.31
C TRP A 196 15.80 3.66 21.14
N VAL A 197 15.92 4.98 21.23
CA VAL A 197 16.96 5.65 22.01
C VAL A 197 16.29 6.68 22.91
N ASN A 198 16.52 6.59 24.21
CA ASN A 198 15.97 7.53 25.18
C ASN A 198 16.87 8.79 25.36
N ASN A 199 16.44 9.74 26.20
CA ASN A 199 17.19 10.97 26.47
C ASN A 199 18.53 10.76 27.21
N LYS A 200 18.79 9.54 27.71
CA LYS A 200 20.06 9.12 28.32
C LYS A 200 20.94 8.33 27.33
N SER A 201 20.61 8.35 26.05
CA SER A 201 21.29 7.60 24.98
C SER A 201 21.27 6.07 25.16
N GLN A 202 20.36 5.53 25.98
CA GLN A 202 20.21 4.08 26.14
C GLN A 202 19.42 3.50 24.97
N ARG A 203 19.89 2.38 24.43
CA ARG A 203 19.33 1.71 23.25
C ARG A 203 18.43 0.55 23.67
N HIS A 204 17.23 0.48 23.09
CA HIS A 204 16.26 -0.59 23.30
C HIS A 204 15.87 -1.19 21.96
N LEU A 205 15.98 -2.52 21.84
CA LEU A 205 15.49 -3.24 20.66
C LEU A 205 13.96 -3.36 20.77
N VAL A 206 13.26 -3.00 19.70
CA VAL A 206 11.80 -3.00 19.67
C VAL A 206 11.26 -3.61 18.38
N LYS A 207 10.08 -4.21 18.46
CA LYS A 207 9.25 -4.57 17.31
C LYS A 207 7.89 -3.89 17.44
N PHE A 208 7.38 -3.40 16.32
CA PHE A 208 6.06 -2.77 16.28
C PHE A 208 4.96 -3.79 16.02
N HIS A 209 3.87 -3.69 16.78
CA HIS A 209 2.69 -4.53 16.66
C HIS A 209 1.44 -3.64 16.71
N TRP A 210 0.58 -3.81 15.72
CA TRP A 210 -0.77 -3.29 15.66
C TRP A 210 -1.72 -4.45 15.95
N LYS A 211 -2.54 -4.31 16.99
CA LYS A 211 -3.55 -5.29 17.35
C LYS A 211 -4.91 -4.74 16.98
N THR A 212 -5.65 -5.48 16.14
CA THR A 212 -7.01 -5.07 15.79
C THR A 212 -7.90 -5.06 17.04
N MET A 213 -8.72 -4.01 17.16
CA MET A 213 -9.76 -3.94 18.19
C MET A 213 -11.11 -4.50 17.69
N GLN A 214 -11.22 -4.85 16.40
CA GLN A 214 -12.43 -5.38 15.77
C GLN A 214 -12.49 -6.92 15.80
N GLY A 215 -11.48 -7.55 16.39
CA GLY A 215 -11.28 -8.99 16.37
C GLY A 215 -10.62 -9.45 15.06
N LEU A 216 -9.73 -10.43 15.17
CA LEU A 216 -9.08 -11.02 14.00
C LEU A 216 -10.04 -11.97 13.28
N GLU A 217 -10.21 -11.81 11.97
CA GLU A 217 -11.10 -12.65 11.17
C GLU A 217 -10.57 -12.82 9.75
N THR A 218 -10.76 -14.02 9.21
CA THR A 218 -10.30 -14.43 7.88
C THR A 218 -11.49 -14.99 7.10
N ILE A 219 -11.33 -15.08 5.79
CA ILE A 219 -12.30 -15.76 4.90
C ILE A 219 -11.63 -16.98 4.29
N ASP A 220 -12.43 -17.97 3.92
CA ASP A 220 -11.91 -19.15 3.23
C ASP A 220 -11.56 -18.84 1.77
N ARG A 221 -10.95 -19.82 1.09
CA ARG A 221 -10.50 -19.64 -0.30
C ARG A 221 -11.65 -19.44 -1.28
N PHE A 222 -12.83 -20.01 -1.02
CA PHE A 222 -13.97 -19.97 -1.93
C PHE A 222 -14.67 -18.62 -1.85
N GLU A 223 -14.84 -18.09 -0.63
CA GLU A 223 -15.34 -16.74 -0.40
C GLU A 223 -14.36 -15.70 -0.99
N ALA A 224 -13.05 -15.87 -0.75
CA ALA A 224 -12.03 -15.00 -1.33
C ALA A 224 -12.07 -14.97 -2.87
N GLU A 225 -12.19 -16.12 -3.52
CA GLU A 225 -12.29 -16.23 -4.98
C GLU A 225 -13.59 -15.63 -5.52
N SER A 226 -14.73 -15.88 -4.84
CA SER A 226 -16.02 -15.32 -5.22
C SER A 226 -16.03 -13.79 -5.14
N LEU A 227 -15.48 -13.21 -4.05
CA LEU A 227 -15.35 -11.77 -3.89
C LEU A 227 -14.37 -11.18 -4.91
N ALA A 228 -13.26 -11.86 -5.21
CA ALA A 228 -12.31 -11.37 -6.20
C ALA A 228 -12.92 -11.25 -7.62
N GLY A 229 -13.97 -12.03 -7.93
CA GLY A 229 -14.71 -11.93 -9.18
C GLY A 229 -15.90 -10.94 -9.15
N SER A 230 -16.56 -10.79 -8.00
CA SER A 230 -17.79 -9.99 -7.88
C SER A 230 -17.58 -8.57 -7.35
N ASP A 231 -16.52 -8.34 -6.55
CA ASP A 231 -16.14 -7.06 -5.94
C ASP A 231 -14.61 -6.97 -5.73
N PRO A 232 -13.83 -6.69 -6.80
CA PRO A 232 -12.37 -6.73 -6.80
C PRO A 232 -11.65 -5.52 -6.18
#